data_AF-A0AAU6Z3G5-F1
#
_entry.id   AF-A0AAU6Z3G5-F1
#
_cell.length_a   1.000
_cell.length_b   1.000
_cell.length_c   1.000
_cell.angle_alpha   90.00
_cell.angle_beta   90.00
_cell.angle_gamma   90.00
#
_symmetry.space_group_name_H-M   'P 1'
#
loop_
_entity.id
_entity.type
_entity.pdbx_description
1 polymer ?
#
loop_
_entity_poly.entity_id
_entity_poly.type
_entity_poly.pdbx_seq_one_letter_code
_entity_poly.pdbx_strand_id
1 'polypeptide(L)'
;MDPGDYAEGDYFMGVRMGEVFTLGKEFAAMELPEIETLLEQDIHEARACAVKIMALQASGKKTPEVRCRGLYELYRRRHDRINNWDLVDLGAGRIVDGWLMDKPRDVLYQLARSADMWERRTAIVATSRFLRSGDLADTFAIAELLLGDKEDLIHKALGGWVRDAGRGPPSAPRLSGRARGHHAADSAPILDRAPGQVAARALSGPEKPLIPPF
;
A
#
# COMPACT_ATOMS: atom_id res chain seq x y z
N MET A 1 13.93 23.11 1.19
CA MET A 1 13.03 22.08 1.73
C MET A 1 12.75 22.51 3.15
N ASP A 2 11.47 22.56 3.51
CA ASP A 2 11.05 23.06 4.81
C ASP A 2 11.11 21.94 5.86
N PRO A 3 11.33 22.25 7.15
CA PRO A 3 11.29 21.25 8.22
C PRO A 3 9.91 20.59 8.29
N GLY A 4 9.86 19.26 8.46
CA GLY A 4 8.63 18.46 8.49
C GLY A 4 8.09 18.00 7.13
N ASP A 5 8.82 18.21 6.02
CA ASP A 5 8.46 17.60 4.73
C ASP A 5 8.85 16.11 4.69
N TYR A 6 8.15 15.27 3.93
CA TYR A 6 8.34 13.82 3.93
C TYR A 6 9.68 13.34 3.34
N ALA A 7 10.46 14.27 2.78
CA ALA A 7 11.81 14.07 2.29
C ALA A 7 12.88 14.57 3.29
N GLU A 8 12.50 14.99 4.49
CA GLU A 8 13.42 15.44 5.55
C GLU A 8 14.33 14.27 5.99
N GLY A 9 15.62 14.37 5.61
CA GLY A 9 16.63 13.35 5.85
C GLY A 9 17.01 12.52 4.61
N ASP A 10 16.26 12.61 3.51
CA ASP A 10 16.62 11.94 2.25
C ASP A 10 17.68 12.75 1.47
N TYR A 11 18.78 12.10 1.09
CA TYR A 11 19.75 12.66 0.14
C TYR A 11 19.38 12.24 -1.28
N PHE A 12 19.17 13.20 -2.17
CA PHE A 12 18.87 12.94 -3.59
C PHE A 12 20.11 13.22 -4.45
N MET A 13 20.50 12.26 -5.29
CA MET A 13 21.59 12.42 -6.26
C MET A 13 21.18 13.29 -7.47
N GLY A 14 19.87 13.39 -7.75
CA GLY A 14 19.33 14.11 -8.90
C GLY A 14 19.19 13.23 -10.16
N VAL A 15 19.21 11.90 -10.02
CA VAL A 15 19.04 10.96 -11.13
C VAL A 15 17.55 10.76 -11.42
N ARG A 16 17.16 10.59 -12.69
CA ARG A 16 15.74 10.42 -13.01
C ARG A 16 15.27 9.04 -12.59
N MET A 17 14.13 8.96 -11.90
CA MET A 17 13.56 7.67 -11.45
C MET A 17 13.34 6.65 -12.58
N GLY A 18 13.14 7.09 -13.82
CA GLY A 18 13.09 6.20 -14.99
C GLY A 18 14.42 5.51 -15.31
N GLU A 19 15.55 6.17 -15.06
CA GLU A 19 16.91 5.63 -15.21
C GLU A 19 17.21 4.65 -14.06
N VAL A 20 16.89 5.05 -12.81
CA VAL A 20 16.95 4.19 -11.61
C VAL A 20 16.16 2.89 -11.81
N PHE A 21 14.93 2.98 -12.32
CA PHE A 21 14.09 1.80 -12.59
C PHE A 21 14.47 1.03 -13.85
N THR A 22 15.37 1.55 -14.67
CA THR A 22 15.98 0.81 -15.78
C THR A 22 17.16 0.00 -15.26
N LEU A 23 18.07 0.63 -14.50
CA LEU A 23 19.16 -0.04 -13.78
C LEU A 23 18.65 -1.17 -12.89
N GLY A 24 17.59 -0.94 -12.10
CA GLY A 24 16.98 -1.98 -11.27
C GLY A 24 16.39 -3.19 -12.03
N LYS A 25 16.18 -3.11 -13.36
CA LYS A 25 15.82 -4.28 -14.19
C LYS A 25 17.05 -5.06 -14.63
N GLU A 26 18.15 -4.38 -14.93
CA GLU A 26 19.43 -5.00 -15.29
C GLU A 26 19.97 -5.84 -14.13
N PHE A 27 19.80 -5.34 -12.90
CA PHE A 27 20.16 -6.03 -11.66
C PHE A 27 19.02 -6.82 -11.01
N ALA A 28 18.00 -7.23 -11.77
CA ALA A 28 16.84 -7.94 -11.24
C ALA A 28 17.17 -9.29 -10.56
N ALA A 29 18.36 -9.85 -10.77
CA ALA A 29 18.85 -11.09 -10.14
C ALA A 29 19.77 -10.87 -8.92
N MET A 30 20.02 -9.63 -8.50
CA MET A 30 20.89 -9.26 -7.36
C MET A 30 20.48 -9.99 -6.07
N GLU A 31 21.46 -10.35 -5.23
CA GLU A 31 21.24 -11.12 -4.01
C GLU A 31 20.76 -10.28 -2.82
N LEU A 32 20.06 -10.91 -1.86
CA LEU A 32 19.46 -10.20 -0.71
C LEU A 32 20.46 -9.33 0.09
N PRO A 33 21.71 -9.76 0.37
CA PRO A 33 22.68 -8.90 1.07
C PRO A 33 23.12 -7.67 0.26
N GLU A 34 23.18 -7.78 -1.07
CA GLU A 34 23.53 -6.66 -1.95
C GLU A 34 22.36 -5.65 -2.03
N ILE A 35 21.12 -6.15 -2.09
CA ILE A 35 19.91 -5.35 -1.98
C ILE A 35 19.86 -4.60 -0.63
N GLU A 36 20.20 -5.27 0.48
CA GLU A 36 20.26 -4.63 1.79
C GLU A 36 21.37 -3.57 1.87
N THR A 37 22.53 -3.81 1.24
CA THR A 37 23.61 -2.81 1.10
C THR A 37 23.15 -1.54 0.35
N LEU A 38 22.27 -1.69 -0.65
CA LEU A 38 21.64 -0.55 -1.33
C LEU A 38 20.57 0.15 -0.47
N LEU A 39 19.81 -0.59 0.35
CA LEU A 39 18.87 -0.01 1.30
C LEU A 39 19.57 0.81 2.40
N GLU A 40 20.79 0.43 2.77
CA GLU A 40 21.59 1.12 3.79
C GLU A 40 22.18 2.46 3.33
N GLN A 41 22.12 2.76 2.03
CA GLN A 41 22.56 4.06 1.52
C GLN A 41 21.57 5.16 1.94
N ASP A 42 22.07 6.31 2.37
CA ASP A 42 21.25 7.49 2.63
C ASP A 42 20.70 8.11 1.31
N ILE A 43 21.27 7.71 0.18
CA ILE A 43 20.87 8.09 -1.18
C ILE A 43 19.49 7.50 -1.52
N HIS A 44 18.50 8.36 -1.72
CA HIS A 44 17.14 7.99 -2.04
C HIS A 44 17.05 7.11 -3.31
N GLU A 45 17.73 7.49 -4.40
CA GLU A 45 17.71 6.70 -5.64
C GLU A 45 18.31 5.30 -5.49
N ALA A 46 19.28 5.11 -4.59
CA ALA A 46 19.84 3.78 -4.30
C ALA A 46 18.81 2.89 -3.58
N ARG A 47 18.12 3.45 -2.57
CA ARG A 47 17.01 2.78 -1.87
C ARG A 47 15.85 2.46 -2.81
N ALA A 48 15.48 3.38 -3.69
CA ALA A 48 14.45 3.17 -4.70
C ALA A 48 14.86 2.08 -5.71
N CYS A 49 16.14 2.00 -6.09
CA CYS A 49 16.67 0.90 -6.91
C CYS A 49 16.54 -0.45 -6.18
N ALA A 50 16.91 -0.51 -4.90
CA ALA A 50 16.80 -1.71 -4.08
C ALA A 50 15.35 -2.21 -3.99
N VAL A 51 14.42 -1.35 -3.60
CA VAL A 51 12.99 -1.69 -3.53
C VAL A 51 12.45 -2.06 -4.93
N LYS A 52 12.93 -1.43 -6.00
CA LYS A 52 12.59 -1.81 -7.38
C LYS A 52 13.02 -3.24 -7.72
N ILE A 53 14.25 -3.63 -7.38
CA ILE A 53 14.78 -4.98 -7.57
C ILE A 53 13.93 -5.99 -6.78
N MET A 54 13.68 -5.71 -5.49
CA MET A 54 12.84 -6.55 -4.63
C MET A 54 11.44 -6.76 -5.22
N ALA A 55 10.81 -5.68 -5.68
CA ALA A 55 9.50 -5.67 -6.31
C ALA A 55 9.45 -6.49 -7.60
N LEU A 56 10.49 -6.45 -8.43
CA LEU A 56 10.62 -7.26 -9.65
C LEU A 56 10.73 -8.75 -9.30
N GLN A 57 11.56 -9.10 -8.32
CA GLN A 57 11.75 -10.47 -7.88
C GLN A 57 10.48 -11.05 -7.26
N ALA A 58 9.83 -10.34 -6.34
CA ALA A 58 8.58 -10.80 -5.70
C ALA A 58 7.41 -10.96 -6.70
N SER A 59 7.41 -10.21 -7.81
CA SER A 59 6.43 -10.34 -8.89
C SER A 59 6.73 -11.48 -9.87
N GLY A 60 7.87 -12.17 -9.74
CA GLY A 60 8.30 -13.21 -10.66
C GLY A 60 7.51 -14.51 -10.55
N LYS A 61 6.85 -14.94 -11.63
CA LYS A 61 6.05 -16.19 -11.68
C LYS A 61 6.80 -17.48 -11.32
N LYS A 62 8.14 -17.45 -11.36
CA LYS A 62 9.03 -18.58 -11.04
C LYS A 62 9.89 -18.33 -9.78
N THR A 63 9.67 -17.24 -9.07
CA THR A 63 10.44 -16.90 -7.87
C THR A 63 10.11 -17.90 -6.76
N PRO A 64 11.10 -18.62 -6.19
CA PRO A 64 10.86 -19.60 -5.14
C PRO A 64 10.24 -18.96 -3.89
N GLU A 65 9.40 -19.70 -3.17
CA GLU A 65 8.75 -19.20 -1.94
C GLU A 65 9.78 -18.70 -0.91
N VAL A 66 10.91 -19.40 -0.75
CA VAL A 66 12.02 -18.98 0.12
C VAL A 66 12.59 -17.60 -0.27
N ARG A 67 12.59 -17.25 -1.56
CA ARG A 67 13.03 -15.93 -2.03
C ARG A 67 11.96 -14.86 -1.79
N CYS A 68 10.69 -15.16 -2.07
CA CYS A 68 9.58 -14.26 -1.73
C CYS A 68 9.54 -13.97 -0.22
N ARG A 69 9.77 -14.99 0.61
CA ARG A 69 9.87 -14.87 2.06
C ARG A 69 11.01 -13.93 2.48
N GLY A 70 12.22 -14.16 1.97
CA GLY A 70 13.37 -13.31 2.30
C GLY A 70 13.19 -11.86 1.87
N LEU A 71 12.53 -11.61 0.73
CA LEU A 71 12.17 -10.26 0.28
C LEU A 71 11.15 -9.58 1.20
N TYR A 72 10.13 -10.31 1.65
CA TYR A 72 9.15 -9.82 2.61
C TYR A 72 9.75 -9.56 4.00
N GLU A 73 10.60 -10.45 4.50
CA GLU A 73 11.31 -10.30 5.78
C GLU A 73 12.29 -9.12 5.75
N LEU A 74 13.02 -8.93 4.64
CA LEU A 74 13.87 -7.75 4.42
C LEU A 74 13.04 -6.47 4.38
N TYR A 75 11.95 -6.43 3.60
CA TYR A 75 11.05 -5.27 3.52
C TYR A 75 10.52 -4.88 4.90
N ARG A 76 10.01 -5.86 5.68
CA ARG A 76 9.50 -5.60 7.02
C ARG A 76 10.56 -5.12 7.99
N ARG A 77 11.77 -5.71 7.96
CA ARG A 77 12.88 -5.30 8.82
C ARG A 77 13.35 -3.87 8.50
N ARG A 78 13.29 -3.45 7.23
CA ARG A 78 13.88 -2.19 6.76
C ARG A 78 12.90 -1.04 6.52
N HIS A 79 11.81 -0.95 7.31
CA HIS A 79 11.00 0.28 7.34
C HIS A 79 11.83 1.52 7.78
N ASP A 80 12.97 1.33 8.48
CA ASP A 80 13.96 2.39 8.75
C ASP A 80 14.57 3.03 7.48
N ARG A 81 14.52 2.32 6.34
CA ARG A 81 15.04 2.77 5.03
C ARG A 81 13.95 2.90 3.96
N ILE A 82 12.81 2.25 4.14
CA ILE A 82 11.62 2.35 3.28
C ILE A 82 10.66 3.38 3.91
N ASN A 83 11.20 4.59 4.10
CA ASN A 83 10.64 5.68 4.90
C ASN A 83 10.26 6.90 4.04
N ASN A 84 9.80 6.66 2.81
CA ASN A 84 9.23 7.67 1.93
C ASN A 84 8.01 7.07 1.19
N TRP A 85 7.06 7.89 0.77
CA TRP A 85 5.77 7.42 0.24
C TRP A 85 5.93 6.63 -1.06
N ASP A 86 6.89 7.00 -1.90
CA ASP A 86 7.14 6.36 -3.18
C ASP A 86 7.87 5.02 -3.01
N LEU A 87 8.81 4.93 -2.04
CA LEU A 87 9.46 3.68 -1.64
C LEU A 87 8.43 2.67 -1.11
N VAL A 88 7.49 3.13 -0.26
CA VAL A 88 6.39 2.28 0.23
C VAL A 88 5.50 1.83 -0.94
N ASP A 89 5.03 2.76 -1.79
CA ASP A 89 4.13 2.47 -2.91
C ASP A 89 4.78 1.58 -3.98
N LEU A 90 6.10 1.68 -4.16
CA LEU A 90 6.89 0.86 -5.07
C LEU A 90 6.96 -0.61 -4.62
N GLY A 91 7.07 -0.84 -3.31
CA GLY A 91 7.33 -2.14 -2.70
C GLY A 91 6.12 -2.85 -2.10
N ALA A 92 5.30 -2.19 -1.26
CA ALA A 92 4.22 -2.83 -0.51
C ALA A 92 3.19 -3.52 -1.43
N GLY A 93 2.77 -2.84 -2.51
CA GLY A 93 1.83 -3.35 -3.52
C GLY A 93 2.40 -4.39 -4.50
N ARG A 94 3.50 -5.07 -4.14
CA ARG A 94 4.12 -6.18 -4.90
C ARG A 94 4.79 -7.22 -4.00
N ILE A 95 5.51 -6.77 -2.97
CA ILE A 95 6.30 -7.60 -2.05
C ILE A 95 5.40 -8.08 -0.91
N VAL A 96 4.79 -7.13 -0.18
CA VAL A 96 3.93 -7.43 0.97
C VAL A 96 2.60 -8.01 0.50
N ASP A 97 1.94 -7.39 -0.48
CA ASP A 97 0.66 -7.89 -1.01
C ASP A 97 0.79 -9.26 -1.70
N GLY A 98 1.93 -9.53 -2.34
CA GLY A 98 2.21 -10.79 -3.00
C GLY A 98 2.48 -11.93 -2.03
N TRP A 99 3.21 -11.65 -0.94
CA TRP A 99 3.49 -12.63 0.11
C TRP A 99 2.24 -12.96 0.96
N LEU A 100 1.36 -11.99 1.19
CA LEU A 100 0.18 -12.15 2.07
C LEU A 100 -1.10 -12.61 1.35
N MET A 101 -1.02 -12.99 0.06
CA MET A 101 -2.17 -13.53 -0.68
C MET A 101 -2.76 -14.78 -0.02
N ASP A 102 -1.89 -15.71 0.37
CA ASP A 102 -2.23 -17.05 0.87
C ASP A 102 -1.74 -17.29 2.31
N LYS A 103 -1.42 -16.22 3.04
CA LYS A 103 -0.90 -16.25 4.41
C LYS A 103 -1.78 -15.41 5.36
N PRO A 104 -1.72 -15.61 6.70
CA PRO A 104 -2.44 -14.78 7.67
C PRO A 104 -2.09 -13.29 7.54
N ARG A 105 -3.11 -12.42 7.60
CA ARG A 105 -2.99 -10.99 7.28
C ARG A 105 -2.96 -10.08 8.52
N ASP A 106 -2.95 -10.66 9.72
CA ASP A 106 -2.91 -9.97 11.02
C ASP A 106 -1.79 -8.92 11.12
N VAL A 107 -0.68 -9.17 10.43
CA VAL A 107 0.44 -8.23 10.30
C VAL A 107 0.02 -6.87 9.75
N LEU A 108 -0.92 -6.80 8.80
CA LEU A 108 -1.39 -5.53 8.25
C LEU A 108 -2.16 -4.72 9.30
N TYR A 109 -2.91 -5.40 10.17
CA TYR A 109 -3.62 -4.80 11.29
C TYR A 109 -2.68 -4.39 12.44
N GLN A 110 -1.51 -5.00 12.55
CA GLN A 110 -0.44 -4.55 13.46
C GLN A 110 0.20 -3.27 12.90
N LEU A 111 0.62 -3.29 11.63
CA LEU A 111 1.21 -2.16 10.92
C LEU A 111 0.27 -0.93 10.91
N ALA A 112 -1.04 -1.12 10.69
CA ALA A 112 -2.05 -0.06 10.74
C ALA A 112 -2.20 0.62 12.10
N ARG A 113 -1.69 0.02 13.18
CA ARG A 113 -1.71 0.58 14.55
C ARG A 113 -0.32 1.05 15.02
N SER A 114 0.69 1.01 14.15
CA SER A 114 2.04 1.42 14.49
C SER A 114 2.17 2.92 14.74
N ALA A 115 3.13 3.30 15.58
CA ALA A 115 3.54 4.69 15.73
C ALA A 115 4.24 5.22 14.45
N ASP A 116 4.89 4.34 13.69
CA ASP A 116 5.53 4.67 12.42
C ASP A 116 4.47 4.85 11.31
N MET A 117 4.50 6.01 10.64
CA MET A 117 3.61 6.31 9.54
C MET A 117 3.89 5.45 8.30
N TRP A 118 5.13 5.02 8.08
CA TRP A 118 5.49 4.22 6.92
C TRP A 118 4.97 2.78 7.05
N GLU A 119 4.98 2.23 8.26
CA GLU A 119 4.26 1.00 8.59
C GLU A 119 2.74 1.15 8.36
N ARG A 120 2.12 2.24 8.86
CA ARG A 120 0.68 2.50 8.62
C ARG A 120 0.36 2.67 7.13
N ARG A 121 1.25 3.28 6.34
CA ARG A 121 1.13 3.39 4.88
C ARG A 121 1.25 2.01 4.22
N THR A 122 2.24 1.22 4.61
CA THR A 122 2.40 -0.17 4.15
C THR A 122 1.13 -0.97 4.37
N ALA A 123 0.46 -0.83 5.53
CA ALA A 123 -0.75 -1.57 5.85
C ALA A 123 -1.86 -1.39 4.80
N ILE A 124 -2.18 -0.15 4.41
CA ILE A 124 -3.22 0.11 3.40
C ILE A 124 -2.70 -0.19 1.98
N VAL A 125 -1.45 0.18 1.66
CA VAL A 125 -0.90 -0.04 0.31
C VAL A 125 -0.79 -1.53 -0.02
N ALA A 126 -0.45 -2.36 0.97
CA ALA A 126 -0.35 -3.81 0.81
C ALA A 126 -1.68 -4.54 0.62
N THR A 127 -2.84 -3.88 0.66
CA THR A 127 -4.11 -4.54 0.26
C THR A 127 -4.35 -4.50 -1.25
N SER A 128 -3.46 -3.86 -2.03
CA SER A 128 -3.72 -3.54 -3.44
C SER A 128 -4.01 -4.77 -4.32
N ARG A 129 -3.45 -5.94 -4.00
CA ARG A 129 -3.72 -7.19 -4.73
C ARG A 129 -5.03 -7.84 -4.32
N PHE A 130 -5.39 -7.83 -3.03
CA PHE A 130 -6.68 -8.33 -2.53
C PHE A 130 -7.82 -7.55 -3.18
N LEU A 131 -7.68 -6.23 -3.18
CA LEU A 131 -8.53 -5.25 -3.84
C LEU A 131 -8.76 -5.58 -5.32
N ARG A 132 -7.68 -5.85 -6.07
CA ARG A 132 -7.74 -6.26 -7.49
C ARG A 132 -8.40 -7.64 -7.71
N SER A 133 -8.32 -8.55 -6.73
CA SER A 133 -9.07 -9.82 -6.75
C SER A 133 -10.51 -9.73 -6.25
N GLY A 134 -10.99 -8.54 -5.86
CA GLY A 134 -12.34 -8.36 -5.31
C GLY A 134 -12.49 -8.74 -3.83
N ASP A 135 -11.38 -9.03 -3.15
CA ASP A 135 -11.32 -9.23 -1.70
C ASP A 135 -11.12 -7.86 -1.02
N LEU A 136 -12.25 -7.28 -0.61
CA LEU A 136 -12.31 -5.90 -0.11
C LEU A 136 -12.21 -5.80 1.42
N ALA A 137 -12.29 -6.92 2.14
CA ALA A 137 -12.50 -6.94 3.59
C ALA A 137 -11.36 -6.25 4.34
N ASP A 138 -10.11 -6.66 4.10
CA ASP A 138 -8.94 -6.04 4.73
C ASP A 138 -8.78 -4.57 4.34
N THR A 139 -9.11 -4.20 3.10
CA THR A 139 -9.00 -2.81 2.63
C THR A 139 -9.94 -1.90 3.42
N PHE A 140 -11.19 -2.30 3.63
CA PHE A 140 -12.14 -1.49 4.42
C PHE A 140 -11.84 -1.52 5.91
N ALA A 141 -11.45 -2.68 6.48
CA ALA A 141 -11.14 -2.77 7.90
C ALA A 141 -9.89 -1.97 8.29
N ILE A 142 -8.85 -1.97 7.45
CA ILE A 142 -7.67 -1.11 7.63
C ILE A 142 -8.02 0.36 7.37
N ALA A 143 -8.89 0.65 6.40
CA ALA A 143 -9.37 2.00 6.15
C ALA A 143 -10.10 2.61 7.36
N GLU A 144 -10.90 1.84 8.08
CA GLU A 144 -11.56 2.29 9.32
C GLU A 144 -10.57 2.57 10.45
N LEU A 145 -9.51 1.76 10.59
CA LEU A 145 -8.44 2.01 11.58
C LEU A 145 -7.66 3.30 11.29
N LEU A 146 -7.44 3.63 10.02
CA LEU A 146 -6.66 4.79 9.57
C LEU A 146 -7.50 6.06 9.32
N LEU A 147 -8.83 5.99 9.46
CA LEU A 147 -9.72 7.13 9.19
C LEU A 147 -9.44 8.35 10.10
N GLY A 148 -8.87 8.12 11.28
CA GLY A 148 -8.47 9.15 12.23
C GLY A 148 -6.96 9.45 12.28
N ASP A 149 -6.18 9.03 11.26
CA ASP A 149 -4.75 9.34 11.20
C ASP A 149 -4.51 10.86 11.17
N LYS A 150 -3.35 11.30 11.64
CA LYS A 150 -2.93 12.70 11.60
C LYS A 150 -2.15 13.05 10.32
N GLU A 151 -1.63 12.04 9.62
CA GLU A 151 -0.71 12.24 8.49
C GLU A 151 -1.45 12.33 7.15
N ASP A 152 -1.32 13.47 6.46
CA ASP A 152 -1.92 13.73 5.13
C ASP A 152 -1.55 12.66 4.08
N LEU A 153 -0.34 12.09 4.17
CA LEU A 153 0.10 11.03 3.25
C LEU A 153 -0.71 9.73 3.43
N ILE A 154 -1.15 9.43 4.65
CA ILE A 154 -2.01 8.27 4.93
C ILE A 154 -3.40 8.51 4.34
N HIS A 155 -3.98 9.69 4.53
CA HIS A 155 -5.26 10.07 3.91
C HIS A 155 -5.24 10.03 2.38
N LYS A 156 -4.12 10.43 1.76
CA LYS A 156 -3.93 10.31 0.30
C LYS A 156 -3.95 8.85 -0.18
N ALA A 157 -3.30 7.94 0.54
CA ALA A 157 -3.35 6.50 0.22
C ALA A 157 -4.76 5.93 0.47
N LEU A 158 -5.33 6.20 1.65
CA LEU A 158 -6.68 5.80 2.05
C LEU A 158 -7.75 6.17 0.99
N GLY A 159 -7.77 7.44 0.59
CA GLY A 159 -8.69 7.93 -0.44
C GLY A 159 -8.44 7.36 -1.85
N GLY A 160 -7.22 6.88 -2.13
CA GLY A 160 -6.90 6.10 -3.32
C GLY A 160 -7.57 4.72 -3.27
N TRP A 161 -7.27 3.94 -2.23
CA TRP A 161 -7.69 2.55 -2.10
C TRP A 161 -9.20 2.40 -1.90
N VAL A 162 -9.84 3.27 -1.11
CA VAL A 162 -11.31 3.27 -0.96
C VAL A 162 -12.01 3.60 -2.29
N ARG A 163 -11.45 4.53 -3.08
CA ARG A 163 -11.98 4.86 -4.41
C ARG A 163 -11.85 3.67 -5.37
N ASP A 164 -10.74 2.95 -5.33
CA ASP A 164 -10.53 1.75 -6.15
C ASP A 164 -11.43 0.58 -5.70
N ALA A 165 -11.67 0.41 -4.40
CA ALA A 165 -12.64 -0.56 -3.88
C ALA A 165 -14.05 -0.32 -4.44
N GLY A 166 -14.47 0.95 -4.50
CA GLY A 166 -15.75 1.36 -5.05
C GLY A 166 -15.91 1.15 -6.57
N ARG A 167 -14.83 0.88 -7.32
CA ARG A 167 -14.92 0.55 -8.76
C ARG A 167 -15.26 -0.93 -9.01
N GLY A 168 -14.96 -1.81 -8.06
CA GLY A 168 -15.06 -3.26 -8.23
C GLY A 168 -14.01 -3.83 -9.20
N PRO A 169 -13.92 -5.17 -9.32
CA PRO A 169 -13.00 -5.80 -10.26
C PRO A 169 -13.42 -5.52 -11.71
N PRO A 170 -12.46 -5.34 -12.64
CA PRO A 170 -12.78 -5.22 -14.05
C PRO A 170 -13.48 -6.50 -14.52
N SER A 171 -14.73 -6.38 -14.97
CA SER A 171 -15.71 -7.42 -15.34
C SER A 171 -16.74 -7.90 -14.29
N ALA A 172 -16.94 -7.20 -13.17
CA ALA A 172 -18.25 -7.27 -12.48
C ALA A 172 -19.30 -6.44 -13.25
N PRO A 173 -20.49 -6.99 -13.61
CA PRO A 173 -21.58 -6.19 -14.15
C PRO A 173 -22.04 -5.17 -13.10
N ARG A 174 -22.14 -3.90 -13.50
CA ARG A 174 -22.41 -2.78 -12.59
C ARG A 174 -23.74 -3.01 -11.87
N LEU A 175 -23.72 -3.01 -10.54
CA LEU A 175 -24.92 -3.02 -9.71
C LEU A 175 -25.63 -1.65 -9.74
N SER A 176 -26.21 -1.30 -10.90
CA SER A 176 -27.34 -0.37 -10.93
C SER A 176 -28.52 -1.07 -10.26
N GLY A 177 -28.83 -0.66 -9.03
CA GLY A 177 -29.57 -1.50 -8.10
C GLY A 177 -31.04 -1.77 -8.47
N ARG A 178 -31.54 -2.93 -8.03
CA ARG A 178 -32.93 -3.08 -7.61
C ARG A 178 -33.06 -4.19 -6.58
N ALA A 179 -33.67 -3.88 -5.43
CA ALA A 179 -34.02 -4.89 -4.44
C ALA A 179 -35.13 -5.82 -4.98
N ARG A 180 -34.98 -7.12 -4.69
CA ARG A 180 -36.06 -8.09 -4.42
C ARG A 180 -35.39 -9.36 -3.87
N GLY A 181 -35.74 -9.75 -2.65
CA GLY A 181 -35.11 -10.89 -1.96
C GLY A 181 -35.91 -12.18 -2.07
N HIS A 182 -35.37 -13.24 -1.47
CA HIS A 182 -36.12 -14.30 -0.78
C HIS A 182 -35.24 -14.88 0.35
N HIS A 183 -35.87 -15.27 1.46
CA HIS A 183 -35.29 -16.05 2.57
C HIS A 183 -34.96 -17.49 2.10
N ALA A 184 -34.20 -18.36 2.78
CA ALA A 184 -33.56 -18.40 4.12
C ALA A 184 -32.28 -19.30 3.98
N ALA A 185 -31.53 -19.80 4.98
CA ALA A 185 -31.34 -19.65 6.44
C ALA A 185 -30.04 -20.44 6.78
N ASP A 186 -29.27 -20.24 7.85
CA ASP A 186 -29.10 -19.15 8.83
C ASP A 186 -27.67 -19.30 9.42
N SER A 187 -27.02 -18.25 9.91
CA SER A 187 -26.84 -17.97 11.36
C SER A 187 -26.17 -16.60 11.55
N ALA A 188 -26.53 -15.88 12.62
CA ALA A 188 -25.99 -14.57 12.98
C ALA A 188 -25.88 -14.46 14.53
N PRO A 189 -25.42 -13.35 15.14
CA PRO A 189 -24.77 -12.14 14.58
C PRO A 189 -23.50 -11.68 15.33
N ILE A 190 -22.55 -11.03 14.63
CA ILE A 190 -21.75 -9.92 15.20
C ILE A 190 -21.58 -8.84 14.10
N LEU A 191 -21.86 -7.59 14.47
CA LEU A 191 -21.66 -6.35 13.69
C LEU A 191 -22.50 -6.18 12.39
N ASP A 192 -23.79 -5.90 12.58
CA ASP A 192 -24.55 -5.07 11.64
C ASP A 192 -24.14 -3.58 11.79
N ARG A 193 -23.26 -3.11 10.91
CA ARG A 193 -23.20 -1.71 10.45
C ARG A 193 -22.89 -1.67 8.97
N ALA A 194 -23.81 -1.12 8.19
CA ALA A 194 -23.74 -1.14 6.73
C ALA A 194 -22.53 -0.34 6.18
N PRO A 195 -21.81 -0.86 5.15
CA PRO A 195 -20.62 -0.21 4.56
C PRO A 195 -20.90 1.13 3.85
N GLY A 196 -22.16 1.57 3.76
CA GLY A 196 -22.53 2.85 3.15
C GLY A 196 -22.15 4.09 3.95
N GLN A 197 -21.97 4.00 5.28
CA GLN A 197 -21.72 5.19 6.11
C GLN A 197 -20.28 5.72 5.98
N VAL A 198 -19.29 4.86 5.79
CA VAL A 198 -17.88 5.27 5.59
C VAL A 198 -17.71 6.01 4.26
N ALA A 199 -18.31 5.48 3.18
CA ALA A 199 -18.32 6.13 1.88
C ALA A 199 -19.00 7.50 1.88
N ALA A 200 -20.12 7.65 2.59
CA ALA A 200 -20.83 8.93 2.71
C ALA A 200 -20.02 10.00 3.48
N ARG A 201 -19.30 9.59 4.53
CA ARG A 201 -18.49 10.51 5.34
C ARG A 201 -17.20 10.95 4.65
N ALA A 202 -16.54 10.06 3.91
CA ALA A 202 -15.31 10.37 3.16
C ALA A 202 -15.53 11.34 1.99
N LEU A 203 -16.78 11.49 1.51
CA LEU A 203 -17.15 12.40 0.41
C LEU A 203 -17.66 13.77 0.90
N SER A 204 -17.71 14.00 2.22
CA SER A 204 -18.26 15.22 2.84
C SER A 204 -17.17 16.00 3.61
N GLY A 205 -16.08 16.35 2.91
CA GLY A 205 -15.12 17.34 3.41
C GLY A 205 -15.66 18.77 3.29
N PRO A 206 -15.19 19.73 4.12
CA PRO A 206 -15.70 21.10 4.08
C PRO A 206 -15.38 21.81 2.76
N GLU A 207 -16.29 22.67 2.30
CA GLU A 207 -16.09 23.49 1.11
C GLU A 207 -14.84 24.37 1.26
N LYS A 208 -13.91 24.24 0.31
CA LYS A 208 -12.67 25.03 0.27
C LYS A 208 -12.96 26.36 -0.45
N PRO A 209 -12.66 27.53 0.15
CA PRO A 209 -12.92 28.81 -0.50
C PRO A 209 -12.07 28.97 -1.77
N LEU A 210 -12.66 29.64 -2.77
CA LEU A 210 -12.10 29.87 -4.09
C LEU A 210 -10.88 30.80 -4.01
N ILE A 211 -9.72 30.37 -4.51
CA ILE A 211 -8.53 31.21 -4.70
C ILE A 211 -8.31 31.36 -6.22
N PRO A 212 -8.21 32.59 -6.76
CA PRO A 212 -8.01 32.82 -8.20
C PRO A 212 -6.54 32.56 -8.61
N PRO A 213 -6.28 32.30 -9.92
CA PRO A 213 -4.97 31.90 -10.39
C PRO A 213 -3.99 33.07 -10.59
N PHE A 214 -2.73 32.80 -10.26
CA PHE A 214 -1.53 33.42 -10.83
C PHE A 214 -0.49 32.31 -11.07
#